data_AF-A0A1C4IVA7-F1
#
_entry.id   AF-A0A1C4IVA7-F1
#
_cell.length_a   1.000
_cell.length_b   1.000
_cell.length_c   1.000
_cell.angle_alpha   90.00
_cell.angle_beta   90.00
_cell.angle_gamma   90.00
#
_symmetry.space_group_name_H-M   'P 1'
#
loop_
_entity.id
_entity.type
_entity.pdbx_description
1 polymer ?
#
loop_
_entity_poly.entity_id
_entity_poly.type
_entity_poly.pdbx_seq_one_letter_code
_entity_poly.pdbx_strand_id
1 'polypeptide(L)' 'MAEQPITPDVAIETAARLLRAAELETNLAMMERLDDLATSWLSMAALLLEREAV' A
#
# COMPACT_ATOMS: atom_id res chain seq x y z
N MET A 1 1.68 21.87 7.48
CA MET A 1 0.80 21.16 6.54
C MET A 1 0.08 20.11 7.37
N ALA A 2 -1.25 20.06 7.38
CA ALA A 2 -1.95 18.99 8.08
C ALA A 2 -1.63 17.67 7.35
N GLU A 3 -1.06 16.70 8.06
CA GLU A 3 -0.89 15.35 7.53
C GLU A 3 -2.29 14.79 7.22
N GLN A 4 -2.50 14.41 5.97
CA GLN A 4 -3.77 13.87 5.52
C GLN A 4 -3.97 12.52 6.22
N PRO A 5 -5.13 12.26 6.86
CA PRO A 5 -5.35 11.00 7.57
C PRO A 5 -5.25 9.82 6.61
N ILE A 6 -4.58 8.75 7.03
CA ILE A 6 -4.53 7.51 6.28
C ILE A 6 -5.91 6.86 6.37
N THR A 7 -6.60 6.75 5.23
CA THR A 7 -7.87 6.05 5.08
C THR A 7 -7.64 4.70 4.37
N PRO A 8 -8.61 3.75 4.45
CA PRO A 8 -8.55 2.52 3.67
C PRO A 8 -8.27 2.76 2.19
N ASP A 9 -8.99 3.69 1.57
CA ASP A 9 -8.86 4.01 0.15
C ASP A 9 -7.45 4.51 -0.20
N VAL A 10 -6.89 5.40 0.62
CA VAL A 10 -5.53 5.92 0.43
C VAL A 10 -4.50 4.79 0.54
N ALA A 11 -4.68 3.87 1.49
CA ALA A 11 -3.80 2.72 1.65
C ALA A 11 -3.87 1.76 0.44
N ILE A 12 -5.08 1.46 -0.06
CA ILE A 12 -5.30 0.62 -1.25
C ILE A 12 -4.70 1.27 -2.50
N GLU A 13 -4.95 2.57 -2.73
CA GLU A 13 -4.40 3.29 -3.87
C GLU A 13 -2.87 3.33 -3.83
N THR A 14 -2.29 3.49 -2.64
CA THR A 14 -0.85 3.49 -2.46
C THR A 14 -0.26 2.11 -2.77
N ALA A 15 -0.87 1.03 -2.28
CA ALA A 15 -0.48 -0.33 -2.63
C ALA A 15 -0.54 -0.57 -4.15
N ALA A 16 -1.62 -0.16 -4.80
CA ALA A 16 -1.78 -0.31 -6.26
C ALA A 16 -0.69 0.45 -7.05
N ARG A 17 -0.29 1.64 -6.60
CA ARG A 17 0.81 2.40 -7.19
C ARG A 17 2.16 1.70 -7.04
N LEU A 18 2.42 1.11 -5.88
CA LEU A 18 3.65 0.36 -5.60
C LEU A 18 3.73 -0.92 -6.43
N LEU A 19 2.63 -1.68 -6.54
CA LEU A 19 2.57 -2.87 -7.39
C LEU A 19 2.83 -2.54 -8.86
N ARG A 20 2.21 -1.48 -9.39
CA ARG A 20 2.48 -1.01 -10.76
C ARG A 20 3.94 -0.60 -10.95
N ALA A 21 4.57 0.00 -9.94
CA ALA A 21 5.99 0.32 -10.01
C ALA A 21 6.87 -0.95 -9.99
N ALA A 22 6.52 -1.94 -9.17
CA ALA A 22 7.20 -3.23 -9.11
C ALA A 22 7.14 -3.96 -10.46
N GLU A 23 5.98 -3.98 -11.13
CA GLU A 23 5.79 -4.61 -12.44
C GLU A 23 6.72 -4.05 -13.54
N LEU A 24 7.11 -2.78 -13.42
CA LEU A 24 7.98 -2.09 -14.36
C LEU A 24 9.47 -2.16 -13.97
N GLU A 25 9.76 -2.68 -12.78
CA GLU A 25 11.10 -2.71 -12.23
C GLU A 25 11.91 -3.89 -12.78
N THR A 26 13.15 -3.62 -13.20
CA THR A 26 14.05 -4.64 -13.74
C THR A 26 15.05 -5.13 -12.70
N ASN A 27 15.28 -4.33 -11.66
CA ASN A 27 16.07 -4.73 -10.51
C ASN A 27 15.21 -5.60 -9.56
N LEU A 28 15.48 -6.90 -9.55
CA LEU A 28 14.73 -7.87 -8.75
C LEU A 28 14.62 -7.47 -7.26
N ALA A 29 15.72 -7.03 -6.65
CA ALA A 29 15.71 -6.65 -5.24
C ALA A 29 14.85 -5.40 -4.96
N MET A 30 14.70 -4.51 -5.95
CA MET A 30 13.82 -3.36 -5.82
C MET A 30 12.36 -3.75 -6.06
N MET A 31 12.10 -4.61 -7.05
CA MET A 31 10.77 -5.17 -7.31
C MET A 31 10.21 -5.83 -6.04
N GLU A 32 10.98 -6.71 -5.39
CA GLU A 32 10.59 -7.40 -4.16
C GLU A 32 10.28 -6.41 -3.03
N ARG A 33 11.11 -5.37 -2.85
CA ARG A 33 10.87 -4.34 -1.83
C ARG A 33 9.58 -3.55 -2.07
N LEU A 34 9.27 -3.24 -3.32
CA LEU A 34 8.04 -2.54 -3.69
C LEU A 34 6.81 -3.43 -3.43
N ASP A 35 6.91 -4.72 -3.73
CA ASP A 35 5.87 -5.71 -3.45
C ASP A 35 5.61 -5.90 -1.95
N ASP A 36 6.68 -6.04 -1.14
CA ASP A 36 6.60 -6.13 0.32
C ASP A 36 5.95 -4.87 0.93
N LEU A 37 6.32 -3.70 0.40
CA LEU A 37 5.74 -2.44 0.85
C LEU A 37 4.26 -2.34 0.47
N ALA A 38 3.88 -2.77 -0.74
CA ALA A 38 2.48 -2.83 -1.15
C ALA A 38 1.66 -3.76 -0.24
N THR A 39 2.21 -4.93 0.10
CA THR A 39 1.59 -5.88 1.04
C THR A 39 1.37 -5.26 2.42
N SER A 40 2.31 -4.45 2.89
CA SER A 40 2.18 -3.73 4.16
C SER A 40 1.03 -2.70 4.13
N TRP A 41 0.87 -1.98 3.01
CA TRP A 41 -0.25 -1.06 2.82
C TRP A 41 -1.60 -1.76 2.72
N LEU A 42 -1.68 -2.91 2.04
CA LEU A 42 -2.92 -3.71 1.99
C LEU A 42 -3.31 -4.25 3.37
N SER A 43 -2.33 -4.69 4.16
CA SER A 43 -2.56 -5.13 5.54
C SER A 43 -3.10 -3.97 6.39
N MET A 44 -2.56 -2.76 6.22
CA MET A 44 -3.07 -1.57 6.89
C MET A 44 -4.50 -1.22 6.45
N ALA A 45 -4.80 -1.29 5.14
CA ALA A 45 -6.14 -1.07 4.63
C ALA A 45 -7.16 -2.03 5.25
N ALA A 46 -6.82 -3.32 5.36
CA ALA A 46 -7.67 -4.33 6.00
C ALA A 46 -7.97 -3.97 7.46
N LEU A 47 -6.95 -3.60 8.25
CA LEU A 47 -7.13 -3.19 9.64
C LEU A 47 -8.00 -1.93 9.78
N LEU A 48 -7.88 -0.97 8.87
CA LEU A 48 -8.69 0.24 8.87
C LEU A 48 -10.16 -0.07 8.53
N LEU A 49 -10.41 -0.94 7.56
CA LEU A 49 -11.76 -1.40 7.21
C LEU A 49 -12.41 -2.17 8.36
N GLU A 50 -11.67 -3.06 9.01
CA GLU A 50 -12.15 -3.78 10.19
C GLU A 50 -12.52 -2.83 11.33
N ARG A 51 -11.72 -1.79 11.55
CA ARG A 51 -12.01 -0.75 12.56
C ARG A 51 -13.29 0.02 12.26
N GLU A 52 -13.61 0.28 11.00
CA GLU A 52 -14.83 1.01 10.59
C GLU A 52 -16.10 0.16 10.66
N ALA A 53 -15.96 -1.18 10.70
CA ALA A 53 -17.07 -2.12 10.74
C ALA A 53 -17.60 -2.42 12.16
N VAL A 54 -16.94 -1.92 13.21
CA VAL A 54 -17.29 -2.10 14.64
C VAL A 54 -17.97 -0.84 15.17
#